data_AF-A0A844ITV4-F1
#
_entry.id   AF-A0A844ITV4-F1
#
_cell.length_a   1.000
_cell.length_b   1.000
_cell.length_c   1.000
_cell.angle_alpha   90.00
_cell.angle_beta   90.00
_cell.angle_gamma   90.00
#
_symmetry.space_group_name_H-M   'P 1'
#
loop_
_entity.id
_entity.type
_entity.pdbx_description
1 polymer ?
#
loop_
_entity_poly.entity_id
_entity_poly.type
_entity_poly.pdbx_seq_one_letter_code
_entity_poly.pdbx_strand_id
1 'polypeptide(L)'
;MGFIDAIFGAGSFVFKGINTLHQLAKNYVARLVDEALRERGVENQPASNPNSVNVHFYNVQNVQNDIKNNDIEQTEIEKKRARDGSLNLSDREKLEELKKQGEDKFEQWQKAKTQEVIIEQAKNPDSYETSFLNNEKVHLLQFQMGQVVLEKRCVCGRPMMLQHRDRKDGSIFLLNDFFWSCVGYYSNQCRGTQRFQTQDIGLLHKTNILELQLSNTELGQSFTRPLIQKTVVRLRQHLGAEDRDVLCPIHHVPMILKEKDKSNHSNVVLDMFHLRCPHFQCQHTVKLKSLAQIAAFLHRKEERGIF
;
A
#
# COMPACT_ATOMS: atom_id res chain seq x y z
N MET A 1 13.61 1.12 7.55
CA MET A 1 12.17 1.23 7.24
C MET A 1 11.99 1.60 5.77
N GLY A 2 11.43 0.71 4.95
CA GLY A 2 11.41 0.84 3.49
C GLY A 2 10.01 0.98 2.90
N PHE A 3 9.39 2.16 3.03
CA PHE A 3 8.24 2.54 2.22
C PHE A 3 8.73 3.24 0.94
N ILE A 4 8.08 2.97 -0.20
CA ILE A 4 8.31 3.72 -1.44
C ILE A 4 7.00 4.41 -1.77
N ASP A 5 7.00 5.74 -1.67
CA ASP A 5 5.81 6.56 -1.82
C ASP A 5 5.47 6.90 -3.25
N ALA A 6 4.57 6.13 -3.82
CA ALA A 6 3.90 6.55 -5.03
C ALA A 6 2.83 7.61 -4.71
N ILE A 7 3.23 8.89 -4.67
CA ILE A 7 2.27 10.00 -4.69
C ILE A 7 1.72 10.12 -6.11
N PHE A 8 0.61 9.43 -6.38
CA PHE A 8 -0.15 9.62 -7.61
C PHE A 8 -1.01 10.87 -7.45
N GLY A 9 -0.55 11.97 -8.06
CA GLY A 9 -1.15 13.29 -7.89
C GLY A 9 -2.63 13.34 -8.23
N ALA A 10 -3.46 13.67 -7.23
CA ALA A 10 -4.80 14.22 -7.40
C ALA A 10 -4.74 15.76 -7.38
N GLY A 11 -3.87 16.32 -8.22
CA GLY A 11 -3.73 17.76 -8.44
C GLY A 11 -3.13 17.95 -9.82
N SER A 12 -3.98 18.19 -10.83
CA SER A 12 -3.55 18.38 -12.21
C SER A 12 -2.57 19.54 -12.29
N PHE A 13 -1.32 19.27 -12.67
CA PHE A 13 -0.49 20.25 -13.33
C PHE A 13 0.34 19.58 -14.43
N VAL A 14 0.12 20.02 -15.66
CA VAL A 14 1.00 19.75 -16.79
C VAL A 14 2.21 20.66 -16.65
N PHE A 15 3.34 20.16 -16.14
CA PHE A 15 4.58 20.94 -16.05
C PHE A 15 5.58 20.51 -17.11
N LYS A 16 5.82 21.40 -18.09
CA LYS A 16 6.99 21.34 -18.98
C LYS A 16 8.20 21.90 -18.23
N GLY A 17 9.26 21.10 -18.06
CA GLY A 17 10.58 21.56 -17.63
C GLY A 17 11.19 20.75 -16.47
N ILE A 18 12.32 20.09 -16.72
CA ILE A 18 12.97 19.12 -15.82
C ILE A 18 13.58 19.78 -14.57
N ASN A 19 14.11 21.00 -14.67
CA ASN A 19 14.71 21.70 -13.51
C ASN A 19 13.68 22.35 -12.57
N THR A 20 12.50 22.68 -13.06
CA THR A 20 11.43 23.32 -12.28
C THR A 20 10.67 22.30 -11.41
N LEU A 21 10.63 21.03 -11.81
CA LEU A 21 9.85 19.98 -11.15
C LEU A 21 10.46 19.55 -9.80
N HIS A 22 11.79 19.44 -9.73
CA HIS A 22 12.49 19.11 -8.49
C HIS A 22 12.34 20.24 -7.46
N GLN A 23 12.39 21.50 -7.90
CA GLN A 23 12.14 22.67 -7.05
C GLN A 23 10.68 22.81 -6.65
N LEU A 24 9.72 22.47 -7.53
CA LEU A 24 8.29 22.49 -7.20
C LEU A 24 7.88 21.34 -6.25
N ALA A 25 8.44 20.14 -6.42
CA ALA A 25 8.29 19.05 -5.48
C ALA A 25 8.93 19.41 -4.13
N LYS A 26 10.15 19.97 -4.14
CA LYS A 26 10.79 20.51 -2.92
C LYS A 26 9.95 21.62 -2.29
N ASN A 27 9.33 22.52 -3.05
CA ASN A 27 8.48 23.59 -2.54
C ASN A 27 7.11 23.10 -2.05
N TYR A 28 6.53 22.07 -2.67
CA TYR A 28 5.29 21.44 -2.21
C TYR A 28 5.51 20.64 -0.94
N VAL A 29 6.58 19.82 -0.91
CA VAL A 29 7.02 19.12 0.30
C VAL A 29 7.38 20.15 1.36
N ALA A 30 8.14 21.20 1.05
CA ALA A 30 8.44 22.27 2.00
C ALA A 30 7.18 22.96 2.49
N ARG A 31 6.16 23.20 1.64
CA ARG A 31 4.88 23.78 2.07
C ARG A 31 4.08 22.83 2.97
N LEU A 32 4.01 21.54 2.63
CA LEU A 32 3.36 20.52 3.46
C LEU A 32 4.11 20.31 4.78
N VAL A 33 5.43 20.45 4.76
CA VAL A 33 6.30 20.41 5.94
C VAL A 33 6.13 21.67 6.75
N ASP A 34 6.01 22.84 6.14
CA ASP A 34 5.78 24.11 6.82
C ASP A 34 4.35 24.15 7.39
N GLU A 35 3.39 23.49 6.74
CA GLU A 35 2.04 23.23 7.27
C GLU A 35 2.12 22.25 8.46
N ALA A 36 2.83 21.13 8.32
CA ALA A 36 3.08 20.15 9.39
C ALA A 36 3.99 20.66 10.54
N LEU A 37 4.82 21.68 10.29
CA LEU A 37 5.69 22.32 11.28
C LEU A 37 5.01 23.53 11.92
N ARG A 38 4.17 24.28 11.22
CA ARG A 38 3.22 25.23 11.83
C ARG A 38 2.26 24.50 12.77
N GLU A 39 1.89 23.26 12.45
CA GLU A 39 1.19 22.34 13.36
C GLU A 39 2.01 21.98 14.62
N ARG A 40 3.36 21.99 14.58
CA ARG A 40 4.24 21.84 15.77
C ARG A 40 4.47 23.14 16.54
N GLY A 41 4.51 24.28 15.87
CA GLY A 41 4.84 25.58 16.48
C GLY A 41 3.81 26.09 17.49
N VAL A 42 2.60 25.53 17.50
CA VAL A 42 1.51 25.90 18.42
C VAL A 42 1.70 25.31 19.84
N GLU A 43 2.66 24.39 20.05
CA GLU A 43 2.94 23.83 21.39
C GLU A 43 3.63 24.83 22.36
N ASN A 44 4.12 25.98 21.92
CA ASN A 44 4.92 26.89 22.76
C ASN A 44 4.33 28.29 23.02
N GLN A 45 3.01 28.50 22.91
CA GLN A 45 2.39 29.77 23.32
C GLN A 45 1.24 29.60 24.33
N PRO A 46 1.20 30.42 25.41
CA PRO A 46 0.10 30.40 26.35
C PRO A 46 -1.11 31.18 25.78
N ALA A 47 -2.22 30.45 25.67
CA ALA A 47 -3.64 30.85 25.67
C ALA A 47 -4.09 32.20 25.06
N SER A 48 -4.83 32.13 23.93
CA SER A 48 -6.13 32.82 23.76
C SER A 48 -6.89 32.31 22.50
N ASN A 49 -8.13 31.86 22.71
CA ASN A 49 -9.15 31.31 21.76
C ASN A 49 -9.46 32.19 20.51
N PRO A 50 -10.24 31.74 19.48
CA PRO A 50 -11.01 30.48 19.33
C PRO A 50 -10.85 29.76 17.95
N ASN A 51 -11.40 28.53 17.86
CA ASN A 51 -11.33 27.56 16.75
C ASN A 51 -10.07 26.68 16.72
N SER A 52 -9.77 26.06 17.86
CA SER A 52 -8.85 24.92 17.88
C SER A 52 -9.48 23.73 17.14
N VAL A 53 -9.07 23.53 15.88
CA VAL A 53 -9.20 22.21 15.25
C VAL A 53 -8.30 21.29 16.06
N ASN A 54 -8.90 20.38 16.83
CA ASN A 54 -8.15 19.31 17.50
C ASN A 54 -7.57 18.40 16.42
N VAL A 55 -6.30 18.57 16.07
CA VAL A 55 -5.60 17.67 15.14
C VAL A 55 -4.82 16.65 15.96
N HIS A 56 -5.34 15.43 16.04
CA HIS A 56 -4.67 14.31 16.69
C HIS A 56 -3.51 13.81 15.83
N PHE A 57 -2.28 13.86 16.37
CA PHE A 57 -1.15 13.13 15.80
C PHE A 57 -1.26 11.65 16.14
N TYR A 58 -1.45 10.84 15.11
CA TYR A 58 -1.59 9.40 15.27
C TYR A 58 -0.24 8.71 15.05
N ASN A 59 0.20 7.91 16.02
CA ASN A 59 1.31 6.99 15.80
C ASN A 59 0.82 5.83 14.92
N VAL A 60 1.41 5.68 13.71
CA VAL A 60 1.03 4.65 12.72
C VAL A 60 0.97 3.24 13.34
N GLN A 61 1.94 2.91 14.21
CA GLN A 61 1.99 1.60 14.86
C GLN A 61 0.84 1.40 15.85
N ASN A 62 0.50 2.44 16.60
CA ASN A 62 -0.62 2.38 17.56
C ASN A 62 -1.95 2.21 16.82
N VAL A 63 -2.19 3.00 15.77
CA VAL A 63 -3.42 2.86 14.98
C VAL A 63 -3.50 1.48 14.33
N GLN A 64 -2.39 0.96 13.81
CA GLN A 64 -2.36 -0.38 13.22
C GLN A 64 -2.61 -1.47 14.27
N ASN A 65 -2.14 -1.31 15.51
CA ASN A 65 -2.46 -2.22 16.61
C ASN A 65 -3.95 -2.14 16.98
N ASP A 66 -4.55 -0.95 17.00
CA ASP A 66 -5.98 -0.78 17.25
C ASP A 66 -6.83 -1.48 16.17
N ILE A 67 -6.46 -1.35 14.90
CA ILE A 67 -7.12 -2.07 13.79
C ILE A 67 -7.07 -3.58 14.03
N LYS A 68 -5.92 -4.12 14.46
CA LYS A 68 -5.76 -5.55 14.76
C LYS A 68 -6.60 -5.99 15.96
N ASN A 69 -6.65 -5.18 17.02
CA ASN A 69 -7.46 -5.52 18.20
C ASN A 69 -8.95 -5.57 17.83
N ASN A 70 -9.42 -4.61 17.04
CA ASN A 70 -10.78 -4.62 16.48
C ASN A 70 -11.03 -5.87 15.63
N ASP A 71 -10.08 -6.26 14.78
CA ASP A 71 -10.16 -7.45 13.93
C ASP A 71 -10.25 -8.76 14.73
N ILE A 72 -9.51 -8.85 15.85
CA ILE A 72 -9.58 -9.99 16.77
C ILE A 72 -10.98 -10.08 17.39
N GLU A 73 -11.54 -8.97 17.87
CA GLU A 73 -12.87 -8.96 18.45
C GLU A 73 -13.96 -9.31 17.42
N GLN A 74 -13.87 -8.77 16.20
CA GLN A 74 -14.77 -9.13 15.10
C GLN A 74 -14.68 -10.62 14.81
N THR A 75 -13.47 -11.16 14.72
CA THR A 75 -13.20 -12.57 14.46
C THR A 75 -13.85 -13.46 15.52
N GLU A 76 -13.79 -13.11 16.81
CA GLU A 76 -14.41 -13.91 17.87
C GLU A 76 -15.95 -13.91 17.78
N ILE A 77 -16.56 -12.78 17.44
CA ILE A 77 -18.01 -12.70 17.20
C ILE A 77 -18.40 -13.54 15.98
N GLU A 78 -17.64 -13.47 14.89
CA GLU A 78 -17.91 -14.25 13.68
C GLU A 78 -17.72 -15.76 13.88
N LYS A 79 -16.70 -16.17 14.65
CA LYS A 79 -16.54 -17.57 15.08
C LYS A 79 -17.71 -18.01 15.95
N LYS A 80 -18.19 -17.17 16.88
CA LYS A 80 -19.39 -17.45 17.69
C LYS A 80 -20.60 -17.67 16.78
N ARG A 81 -20.84 -16.79 15.81
CA ARG A 81 -21.90 -16.98 14.79
C ARG A 81 -21.77 -18.29 14.04
N ALA A 82 -20.55 -18.66 13.63
CA ALA A 82 -20.31 -19.90 12.91
C ALA A 82 -20.58 -21.15 13.75
N ARG A 83 -20.34 -21.09 15.07
CA ARG A 83 -20.67 -22.17 16.02
C ARG A 83 -22.16 -22.24 16.35
N ASP A 84 -22.78 -21.09 16.62
CA ASP A 84 -24.12 -21.01 17.19
C ASP A 84 -25.21 -20.85 16.11
N GLY A 85 -24.81 -20.64 14.84
CA GLY A 85 -25.69 -20.42 13.68
C GLY A 85 -26.29 -19.01 13.61
N SER A 86 -26.40 -18.30 14.73
CA SER A 86 -26.95 -16.94 14.81
C SER A 86 -26.24 -16.10 15.88
N LEU A 87 -26.40 -14.78 15.79
CA LEU A 87 -25.92 -13.83 16.79
C LEU A 87 -27.10 -13.26 17.56
N ASN A 88 -26.91 -13.03 18.87
CA ASN A 88 -27.87 -12.27 19.65
C ASN A 88 -27.81 -10.77 19.25
N LEU A 89 -28.78 -9.97 19.73
CA LEU A 89 -28.86 -8.55 19.37
C LEU A 89 -27.59 -7.78 19.77
N SER A 90 -27.07 -8.02 20.98
CA SER A 90 -25.88 -7.35 21.50
C SER A 90 -24.63 -7.66 20.68
N ASP A 91 -24.44 -8.92 20.26
CA ASP A 91 -23.32 -9.32 19.40
C ASP A 91 -23.42 -8.66 18.01
N ARG A 92 -24.63 -8.50 17.49
CA ARG A 92 -24.86 -7.83 16.19
C ARG A 92 -24.53 -6.34 16.28
N GLU A 93 -25.02 -5.66 17.31
CA GLU A 93 -24.73 -4.24 17.56
C GLU A 93 -23.23 -4.03 17.75
N LYS A 94 -22.59 -4.89 18.56
CA LYS A 94 -21.13 -4.85 18.76
C LYS A 94 -20.36 -5.07 17.45
N LEU A 95 -20.79 -6.00 16.61
CA LEU A 95 -20.15 -6.24 15.31
C LEU A 95 -20.27 -5.04 14.37
N GLU A 96 -21.43 -4.37 14.34
CA GLU A 96 -21.64 -3.16 13.55
C GLU A 96 -20.77 -2.00 14.07
N GLU A 97 -20.69 -1.84 15.40
CA GLU A 97 -19.80 -0.85 16.02
C GLU A 97 -18.33 -1.11 15.68
N LEU A 98 -17.84 -2.33 15.83
CA LEU A 98 -16.47 -2.70 15.50
C LEU A 98 -16.13 -2.45 14.03
N LYS A 99 -17.07 -2.69 13.11
CA LYS A 99 -16.88 -2.40 11.68
C LYS A 99 -16.73 -0.91 11.42
N LYS A 100 -17.57 -0.08 12.05
CA LYS A 100 -17.48 1.37 11.95
C LYS A 100 -16.16 1.89 12.53
N GLN A 101 -15.79 1.42 13.73
CA GLN A 101 -14.51 1.76 14.34
C GLN A 101 -13.33 1.32 13.46
N GLY A 102 -13.43 0.18 12.77
CA GLY A 102 -12.44 -0.27 11.79
C GLY A 102 -12.27 0.67 10.61
N GLU A 103 -13.37 1.17 10.02
CA GLU A 103 -13.33 2.18 8.95
C GLU A 103 -12.71 3.49 9.44
N ASP A 104 -13.10 3.98 10.63
CA ASP A 104 -12.57 5.21 11.22
C ASP A 104 -11.05 5.10 11.51
N LYS A 105 -10.62 3.97 12.08
CA LYS A 105 -9.19 3.70 12.35
C LYS A 105 -8.39 3.56 11.07
N PHE A 106 -8.96 2.99 10.02
CA PHE A 106 -8.30 2.94 8.73
C PHE A 106 -8.08 4.34 8.14
N GLU A 107 -9.05 5.25 8.24
CA GLU A 107 -8.85 6.65 7.84
C GLU A 107 -7.75 7.33 8.66
N GLN A 108 -7.71 7.10 9.98
CA GLN A 108 -6.63 7.59 10.86
C GLN A 108 -5.26 7.04 10.42
N TRP A 109 -5.18 5.74 10.10
CA TRP A 109 -3.95 5.12 9.62
C TRP A 109 -3.49 5.73 8.31
N GLN A 110 -4.42 6.00 7.38
CA GLN A 110 -4.12 6.66 6.11
C GLN A 110 -3.50 8.05 6.34
N LYS A 111 -4.10 8.87 7.21
CA LYS A 111 -3.58 10.21 7.56
C LYS A 111 -2.20 10.12 8.22
N ALA A 112 -2.06 9.24 9.21
CA ALA A 112 -0.80 9.02 9.92
C ALA A 112 0.32 8.59 8.97
N LYS A 113 0.01 7.69 8.02
CA LYS A 113 0.97 7.17 7.05
C LYS A 113 1.40 8.26 6.06
N THR A 114 0.47 9.06 5.54
CA THR A 114 0.79 10.21 4.69
C THR A 114 1.74 11.18 5.41
N GLN A 115 1.50 11.47 6.68
CA GLN A 115 2.37 12.36 7.46
C GLN A 115 3.77 11.77 7.69
N GLU A 116 3.87 10.49 8.06
CA GLU A 116 5.15 9.79 8.24
C GLU A 116 6.03 9.91 6.99
N VAL A 117 5.41 9.66 5.84
CA VAL A 117 6.00 9.74 4.50
C VAL A 117 6.49 11.14 4.17
N ILE A 118 5.65 12.16 4.34
CA ILE A 118 6.01 13.55 4.05
C ILE A 118 7.20 13.96 4.92
N ILE A 119 7.19 13.60 6.21
CA ILE A 119 8.28 13.88 7.14
C ILE A 119 9.57 13.15 6.72
N GLU A 120 9.48 11.91 6.25
CA GLU A 120 10.65 11.16 5.77
C GLU A 120 11.28 11.82 4.54
N GLN A 121 10.45 12.19 3.56
CA GLN A 121 10.88 12.85 2.32
C GLN A 121 11.49 14.22 2.61
N ALA A 122 10.90 14.98 3.53
CA ALA A 122 11.42 16.27 3.95
C ALA A 122 12.79 16.19 4.62
N LYS A 123 13.01 15.15 5.42
CA LYS A 123 14.28 14.92 6.11
C LYS A 123 15.39 14.48 5.16
N ASN A 124 15.05 13.70 4.14
CA ASN A 124 16.02 13.10 3.21
C ASN A 124 15.63 13.32 1.74
N PRO A 125 15.50 14.57 1.27
CA PRO A 125 14.98 14.85 -0.07
C PRO A 125 15.84 14.25 -1.18
N ASP A 126 17.15 14.18 -0.97
CA ASP A 126 18.11 13.65 -1.96
C ASP A 126 18.11 12.10 -2.02
N SER A 127 17.39 11.43 -1.10
CA SER A 127 17.14 9.99 -1.17
C SER A 127 15.97 9.61 -2.09
N TYR A 128 15.32 10.59 -2.72
CA TYR A 128 14.18 10.39 -3.60
C TYR A 128 14.43 10.99 -4.98
N GLU A 129 13.92 10.30 -6.00
CA GLU A 129 13.90 10.77 -7.38
C GLU A 129 12.50 10.70 -7.96
N THR A 130 12.23 11.61 -8.89
CA THR A 130 11.00 11.62 -9.68
C THR A 130 11.28 10.94 -11.01
N SER A 131 10.52 9.88 -11.32
CA SER A 131 10.54 9.24 -12.63
C SER A 131 9.19 9.40 -13.34
N PHE A 132 9.24 9.49 -14.66
CA PHE A 132 8.07 9.43 -15.51
C PHE A 132 7.92 8.00 -16.01
N LEU A 133 6.79 7.38 -15.67
CA LEU A 133 6.51 6.01 -16.05
C LEU A 133 6.26 5.91 -17.56
N ASN A 134 6.98 4.99 -18.18
CA ASN A 134 6.76 4.50 -19.53
C ASN A 134 6.67 2.96 -19.48
N ASN A 135 6.50 2.31 -20.64
CA ASN A 135 6.42 0.84 -20.69
C ASN A 135 7.71 0.14 -20.20
N GLU A 136 8.86 0.80 -20.22
CA GLU A 136 10.14 0.26 -19.72
C GLU A 136 10.24 0.34 -18.19
N LYS A 137 9.40 1.14 -17.53
CA LYS A 137 9.41 1.35 -16.07
C LYS A 137 8.12 0.89 -15.38
N VAL A 138 7.26 0.14 -16.07
CA VAL A 138 6.00 -0.39 -15.51
C VAL A 138 6.17 -1.31 -14.30
N HIS A 139 7.34 -1.90 -14.08
CA HIS A 139 7.60 -2.70 -12.88
C HIS A 139 7.61 -1.85 -11.60
N LEU A 140 7.83 -0.54 -11.69
CA LEU A 140 7.65 0.38 -10.56
C LEU A 140 6.19 0.35 -10.07
N LEU A 141 5.21 0.26 -10.98
CA LEU A 141 3.80 0.09 -10.60
C LEU A 141 3.53 -1.26 -9.94
N GLN A 142 4.18 -2.31 -10.44
CA GLN A 142 4.07 -3.64 -9.84
C GLN A 142 4.65 -3.66 -8.42
N PHE A 143 5.74 -2.93 -8.18
CA PHE A 143 6.34 -2.78 -6.84
C PHE A 143 5.34 -2.23 -5.81
N GLN A 144 4.40 -1.40 -6.26
CA GLN A 144 3.39 -0.74 -5.42
C GLN A 144 2.08 -1.52 -5.29
N MET A 145 1.93 -2.64 -5.99
CA MET A 145 0.68 -3.37 -6.01
C MET A 145 0.26 -3.91 -4.64
N GLY A 146 -1.04 -3.86 -4.38
CA GLY A 146 -1.66 -4.31 -3.14
C GLY A 146 -1.67 -3.23 -2.05
N GLN A 147 -0.93 -2.14 -2.23
CA GLN A 147 -0.98 -1.00 -1.33
C GLN A 147 -2.20 -0.12 -1.68
N VAL A 148 -2.84 0.43 -0.64
CA VAL A 148 -3.90 1.44 -0.82
C VAL A 148 -3.24 2.78 -1.09
N VAL A 149 -3.63 3.43 -2.18
CA VAL A 149 -3.11 4.76 -2.52
C VAL A 149 -3.96 5.81 -1.82
N LEU A 150 -3.31 6.59 -0.96
CA LEU A 150 -3.96 7.44 0.05
C LEU A 150 -4.77 8.59 -0.58
N GLU A 151 -4.28 9.19 -1.67
CA GLU A 151 -4.94 10.35 -2.31
C GLU A 151 -5.85 9.97 -3.50
N LYS A 152 -5.80 8.72 -3.99
CA LYS A 152 -6.63 8.30 -5.11
C LYS A 152 -8.01 7.87 -4.63
N ARG A 153 -9.04 8.69 -4.90
CA ARG A 153 -10.42 8.42 -4.46
C ARG A 153 -11.35 7.99 -5.60
N CYS A 154 -12.25 7.09 -5.26
CA CYS A 154 -13.38 6.72 -6.10
C CYS A 154 -14.45 7.82 -6.05
N VAL A 155 -15.39 7.80 -7.00
CA VAL A 155 -16.58 8.68 -7.00
C VAL A 155 -17.39 8.56 -5.70
N CYS A 156 -17.37 7.39 -5.04
CA CYS A 156 -18.02 7.19 -3.74
C CYS A 156 -17.21 7.73 -2.54
N GLY A 157 -16.07 8.40 -2.77
CA GLY A 157 -15.20 8.97 -1.73
C GLY A 157 -14.21 7.98 -1.09
N ARG A 158 -14.44 6.66 -1.23
CA ARG A 158 -13.54 5.61 -0.73
C ARG A 158 -12.20 5.60 -1.49
N PRO A 159 -11.10 5.18 -0.84
CA PRO A 159 -9.80 5.10 -1.50
C PRO A 159 -9.78 4.02 -2.59
N MET A 160 -8.80 4.12 -3.47
CA MET A 160 -8.57 3.17 -4.56
C MET A 160 -7.23 2.46 -4.40
N MET A 161 -7.15 1.26 -4.95
CA MET A 161 -5.94 0.46 -5.03
C MET A 161 -5.54 0.27 -6.48
N LEU A 162 -4.24 0.26 -6.72
CA LEU A 162 -3.70 -0.07 -8.02
C LEU A 162 -3.87 -1.56 -8.30
N GLN A 163 -4.42 -1.87 -9.47
CA GLN A 163 -4.63 -3.23 -9.97
C GLN A 163 -4.13 -3.31 -11.41
N HIS A 164 -3.92 -4.52 -11.91
CA HIS A 164 -3.64 -4.74 -13.33
C HIS A 164 -4.57 -5.81 -13.90
N ARG A 165 -4.73 -5.82 -15.22
CA ARG A 165 -5.39 -6.91 -15.95
C ARG A 165 -4.53 -8.16 -15.90
N ASP A 166 -5.15 -9.34 -15.88
CA ASP A 166 -4.42 -10.59 -15.96
C ASP A 166 -3.95 -10.84 -17.41
N ARG A 167 -2.63 -10.93 -17.59
CA ARG A 167 -1.98 -11.33 -18.84
C ARG A 167 -1.79 -12.85 -18.85
N LYS A 168 -2.71 -13.58 -19.48
CA LYS A 168 -2.68 -15.05 -19.55
C LYS A 168 -1.61 -15.60 -20.48
N ASP A 169 -1.16 -14.78 -21.42
CA ASP A 169 -0.11 -15.07 -22.40
C ASP A 169 1.31 -14.94 -21.84
N GLY A 170 1.45 -14.48 -20.59
CA GLY A 170 2.75 -14.26 -19.95
C GLY A 170 3.53 -13.09 -20.54
N SER A 171 2.89 -12.23 -21.35
CA SER A 171 3.55 -11.06 -21.90
C SER A 171 3.83 -10.01 -20.82
N ILE A 172 4.81 -9.16 -21.11
CA ILE A 172 5.21 -8.08 -20.22
C ILE A 172 4.04 -7.10 -20.05
N PHE A 173 3.81 -6.65 -18.81
CA PHE A 173 2.79 -5.65 -18.52
C PHE A 173 3.10 -4.32 -19.20
N LEU A 174 2.06 -3.66 -19.68
CA LEU A 174 2.09 -2.31 -20.23
C LEU A 174 1.32 -1.36 -19.33
N LEU A 175 1.54 -0.04 -19.46
CA LEU A 175 0.83 0.95 -18.66
C LEU A 175 -0.70 0.82 -18.75
N ASN A 176 -1.23 0.48 -19.93
CA ASN A 176 -2.67 0.33 -20.16
C ASN A 176 -3.29 -0.91 -19.48
N ASP A 177 -2.47 -1.81 -18.93
CA ASP A 177 -2.98 -2.93 -18.14
C ASP A 177 -3.36 -2.49 -16.72
N PHE A 178 -2.81 -1.39 -16.24
CA PHE A 178 -3.05 -0.89 -14.90
C PHE A 178 -4.33 -0.06 -14.84
N PHE A 179 -5.00 -0.15 -13.70
CA PHE A 179 -6.20 0.61 -13.40
C PHE A 179 -6.39 0.73 -11.90
N TRP A 180 -7.18 1.72 -11.50
CA TRP A 180 -7.58 1.94 -10.13
C TRP A 180 -8.87 1.20 -9.85
N SER A 181 -8.92 0.46 -8.74
CA SER A 181 -10.13 -0.19 -8.25
C SER A 181 -10.51 0.35 -6.87
N CYS A 182 -11.77 0.70 -6.67
CA CYS A 182 -12.29 1.10 -5.37
C CYS A 182 -12.10 -0.02 -4.34
N VAL A 183 -11.67 0.29 -3.11
CA VAL A 183 -11.60 -0.72 -2.03
C VAL A 183 -12.97 -1.33 -1.74
N GLY A 184 -14.06 -0.57 -1.95
CA GLY A 184 -15.44 -1.04 -1.82
C GLY A 184 -15.82 -2.13 -2.83
N TYR A 185 -14.98 -2.41 -3.83
CA TYR A 185 -15.19 -3.53 -4.76
C TYR A 185 -15.15 -4.86 -4.03
N TYR A 186 -14.26 -5.00 -3.04
CA TYR A 186 -14.02 -6.25 -2.32
C TYR A 186 -15.08 -6.54 -1.24
N SER A 187 -15.84 -5.52 -0.82
CA SER A 187 -16.97 -5.63 0.09
C SER A 187 -18.33 -5.57 -0.62
N ASN A 188 -18.36 -5.58 -1.96
CA ASN A 188 -19.56 -5.39 -2.80
C ASN A 188 -20.31 -4.06 -2.54
N GLN A 189 -19.66 -3.06 -1.95
CA GLN A 189 -20.25 -1.74 -1.67
C GLN A 189 -20.09 -0.75 -2.83
N CYS A 190 -19.06 -0.91 -3.67
CA CYS A 190 -18.82 -0.03 -4.81
C CYS A 190 -18.04 -0.74 -5.91
N ARG A 191 -18.52 -0.73 -7.15
CA ARG A 191 -17.82 -1.33 -8.31
C ARG A 191 -17.01 -0.33 -9.13
N GLY A 192 -16.72 0.85 -8.57
CA GLY A 192 -16.04 1.92 -9.27
C GLY A 192 -14.60 1.54 -9.63
N THR A 193 -14.27 1.68 -10.91
CA THR A 193 -12.90 1.56 -11.43
C THR A 193 -12.56 2.81 -12.22
N GLN A 194 -11.28 3.16 -12.30
CA GLN A 194 -10.79 4.26 -13.14
C GLN A 194 -9.58 3.77 -13.94
N ARG A 195 -9.48 4.21 -15.20
CA ARG A 195 -8.30 3.92 -16.02
C ARG A 195 -7.07 4.62 -15.41
N PHE A 196 -5.91 4.00 -15.57
CA PHE A 196 -4.65 4.67 -15.29
C PHE A 196 -4.44 5.78 -16.32
N GLN A 197 -4.24 7.01 -15.87
CA GLN A 197 -4.19 8.20 -16.71
C GLN A 197 -2.79 8.81 -16.76
N THR A 198 -2.56 9.72 -17.71
CA THR A 198 -1.28 10.45 -17.85
C THR A 198 -0.88 11.19 -16.58
N GLN A 199 -1.83 11.71 -15.80
CA GLN A 199 -1.52 12.34 -14.51
C GLN A 199 -0.99 11.36 -13.45
N ASP A 200 -1.25 10.06 -13.63
CA ASP A 200 -0.77 9.01 -12.74
C ASP A 200 0.67 8.53 -13.12
N ILE A 201 1.30 9.08 -14.17
CA ILE A 201 2.63 8.59 -14.63
C ILE A 201 3.81 9.17 -13.83
N GLY A 202 3.60 10.25 -13.08
CA GLY A 202 4.65 10.84 -12.25
C GLY A 202 4.79 10.03 -10.96
N LEU A 203 5.97 9.45 -10.73
CA LEU A 203 6.26 8.67 -9.53
C LEU A 203 7.43 9.28 -8.78
N LEU A 204 7.25 9.53 -7.49
CA LEU A 204 8.35 9.76 -6.57
C LEU A 204 8.77 8.39 -5.99
N HIS A 205 10.06 8.09 -5.94
CA HIS A 205 10.52 6.86 -5.31
C HIS A 205 11.93 7.00 -4.75
N LYS A 206 12.30 6.07 -3.86
CA LYS A 206 13.64 6.04 -3.29
C LYS A 206 14.68 5.68 -4.35
N THR A 207 15.82 6.35 -4.30
CA THR A 207 16.95 6.14 -5.21
C THR A 207 17.79 4.92 -4.83
N ASN A 208 17.74 4.47 -3.58
CA ASN A 208 18.57 3.39 -3.05
C ASN A 208 18.04 1.97 -3.34
N ILE A 209 17.05 1.83 -4.22
CA ILE A 209 16.38 0.56 -4.51
C ILE A 209 16.73 0.15 -5.93
N LEU A 210 17.69 -0.78 -6.03
CA LEU A 210 18.31 -1.19 -7.28
C LEU A 210 17.27 -1.65 -8.31
N GLU A 211 16.23 -2.38 -7.88
CA GLU A 211 15.17 -2.85 -8.78
C GLU A 211 14.42 -1.71 -9.47
N LEU A 212 14.34 -0.52 -8.86
CA LEU A 212 13.69 0.63 -9.47
C LEU A 212 14.58 1.35 -10.49
N GLN A 213 15.90 1.20 -10.36
CA GLN A 213 16.87 1.77 -11.28
C GLN A 213 16.91 1.00 -12.61
N LEU A 214 16.63 -0.30 -12.60
CA LEU A 214 16.56 -1.15 -13.79
C LEU A 214 15.36 -0.82 -14.67
N SER A 215 15.44 -1.14 -15.96
CA SER A 215 14.27 -1.29 -16.82
C SER A 215 13.56 -2.63 -16.54
N ASN A 216 12.31 -2.74 -16.98
CA ASN A 216 11.51 -3.95 -16.82
C ASN A 216 12.14 -5.15 -17.54
N THR A 217 12.77 -4.91 -18.69
CA THR A 217 13.52 -5.94 -19.44
C THR A 217 14.76 -6.40 -18.68
N GLU A 218 15.56 -5.47 -18.14
CA GLU A 218 16.76 -5.81 -17.35
C GLU A 218 16.40 -6.55 -16.06
N LEU A 219 15.33 -6.14 -15.39
CA LEU A 219 14.82 -6.84 -14.21
C LEU A 219 14.38 -8.27 -14.56
N GLY A 220 13.69 -8.45 -15.69
CA GLY A 220 13.32 -9.77 -16.19
C GLY A 220 14.53 -10.65 -16.54
N GLN A 221 15.53 -10.09 -17.23
CA GLN A 221 16.77 -10.79 -17.60
C GLN A 221 17.62 -11.18 -16.38
N SER A 222 17.55 -10.39 -15.31
CA SER A 222 18.24 -10.67 -14.05
C SER A 222 17.71 -11.92 -13.34
N PHE A 223 16.54 -12.43 -13.73
CA PHE A 223 15.88 -13.58 -13.10
C PHE A 223 16.47 -14.93 -13.52
N THR A 224 17.74 -15.13 -13.17
CA THR A 224 18.48 -16.35 -13.41
C THR A 224 18.10 -17.45 -12.41
N ARG A 225 18.27 -18.73 -12.78
CA ARG A 225 17.98 -19.88 -11.90
C ARG A 225 18.64 -19.82 -10.51
N PRO A 226 19.90 -19.37 -10.35
CA PRO A 226 20.50 -19.19 -9.03
C PRO A 226 19.78 -18.12 -8.18
N LEU A 227 19.44 -16.97 -8.79
CA LEU A 227 18.72 -15.89 -8.11
C LEU A 227 17.32 -16.35 -7.67
N ILE A 228 16.63 -17.09 -8.54
CA ILE A 228 15.34 -17.73 -8.26
C ILE A 228 15.42 -18.59 -6.99
N GLN A 229 16.39 -19.51 -6.94
CA GLN A 229 16.55 -20.42 -5.79
C GLN A 229 16.86 -19.66 -4.50
N LYS A 230 17.77 -18.69 -4.53
CA LYS A 230 18.09 -17.82 -3.39
C LYS A 230 16.84 -17.06 -2.91
N THR A 231 16.06 -16.52 -3.84
CA THR A 231 14.84 -15.77 -3.54
C THR A 231 13.78 -16.65 -2.87
N VAL A 232 13.58 -17.88 -3.34
CA VAL A 232 12.65 -18.84 -2.72
C VAL A 232 13.04 -19.16 -1.29
N VAL A 233 14.34 -19.40 -1.04
CA VAL A 233 14.84 -19.68 0.31
C VAL A 233 14.57 -18.50 1.23
N ARG A 234 14.84 -17.27 0.79
CA ARG A 234 14.57 -16.04 1.55
C ARG A 234 13.08 -15.86 1.83
N LEU A 235 12.21 -16.03 0.83
CA LEU A 235 10.76 -15.93 1.02
C LEU A 235 10.23 -16.96 2.03
N ARG A 236 10.77 -18.19 2.01
CA ARG A 236 10.41 -19.24 2.97
C ARG A 236 10.77 -18.88 4.41
N GLN A 237 11.85 -18.13 4.63
CA GLN A 237 12.24 -17.65 5.96
C GLN A 237 11.22 -16.64 6.54
N HIS A 238 10.41 -16.00 5.69
CA HIS A 238 9.40 -15.02 6.09
C HIS A 238 7.96 -15.56 6.02
N LEU A 239 7.75 -16.87 5.91
CA LEU A 239 6.40 -17.43 5.94
C LEU A 239 5.72 -17.11 7.28
N GLY A 240 4.48 -16.62 7.21
CA GLY A 240 3.77 -16.15 8.40
C GLY A 240 4.10 -14.70 8.79
N ALA A 241 5.08 -14.06 8.17
CA ALA A 241 5.34 -12.64 8.41
C ALA A 241 4.24 -11.77 7.80
N GLU A 242 3.84 -10.74 8.54
CA GLU A 242 2.91 -9.71 8.10
C GLU A 242 3.59 -8.68 7.21
N ASP A 243 2.93 -8.24 6.15
CA ASP A 243 3.29 -7.05 5.38
C ASP A 243 2.47 -5.84 5.88
N ARG A 244 3.12 -4.91 6.59
CA ARG A 244 2.45 -3.77 7.25
C ARG A 244 1.93 -2.71 6.28
N ASP A 245 2.43 -2.73 5.04
CA ASP A 245 2.08 -1.74 4.01
C ASP A 245 1.05 -2.29 3.02
N VAL A 246 0.86 -3.62 2.98
CA VAL A 246 -0.17 -4.28 2.19
C VAL A 246 -1.30 -4.74 3.10
N LEU A 247 -2.39 -3.98 3.13
CA LEU A 247 -3.55 -4.21 3.99
C LEU A 247 -4.68 -4.91 3.24
N CYS A 248 -5.49 -5.69 3.96
CA CYS A 248 -6.73 -6.22 3.39
C CYS A 248 -7.71 -5.06 3.09
N PRO A 249 -8.28 -4.95 1.88
CA PRO A 249 -9.23 -3.89 1.53
C PRO A 249 -10.58 -4.01 2.24
N ILE A 250 -10.82 -5.12 2.94
CA ILE A 250 -12.07 -5.38 3.68
C ILE A 250 -11.84 -5.16 5.18
N HIS A 251 -10.81 -5.80 5.76
CA HIS A 251 -10.57 -5.84 7.20
C HIS A 251 -9.45 -4.90 7.67
N HIS A 252 -8.71 -4.32 6.73
CA HIS A 252 -7.67 -3.29 6.96
C HIS A 252 -6.47 -3.76 7.81
N VAL A 253 -6.42 -5.04 8.15
CA VAL A 253 -5.27 -5.68 8.79
C VAL A 253 -4.14 -6.00 7.80
N PRO A 254 -2.87 -5.98 8.26
CA PRO A 254 -1.72 -6.45 7.51
C PRO A 254 -1.92 -7.85 6.93
N MET A 255 -1.57 -8.03 5.66
CA MET A 255 -1.65 -9.34 5.02
C MET A 255 -0.43 -10.20 5.35
N ILE A 256 -0.60 -11.52 5.40
CA ILE A 256 0.44 -12.46 5.81
C ILE A 256 0.99 -13.24 4.61
N LEU A 257 2.31 -13.39 4.52
CA LEU A 257 2.95 -14.22 3.50
C LEU A 257 2.60 -15.70 3.68
N LYS A 258 2.13 -16.31 2.60
CA LYS A 258 1.82 -17.74 2.47
C LYS A 258 2.44 -18.32 1.21
N GLU A 259 2.85 -19.57 1.30
CA GLU A 259 3.18 -20.40 0.13
C GLU A 259 1.91 -21.13 -0.31
N LYS A 260 1.71 -21.28 -1.62
CA LYS A 260 0.67 -22.14 -2.16
C LYS A 260 1.05 -23.60 -2.00
N ASP A 261 0.05 -24.48 -1.96
CA ASP A 261 0.30 -25.92 -1.99
C ASP A 261 1.00 -26.33 -3.29
N LYS A 262 1.90 -27.32 -3.19
CA LYS A 262 2.74 -27.79 -4.31
C LYS A 262 1.95 -28.26 -5.53
N SER A 263 0.72 -28.71 -5.33
CA SER A 263 -0.20 -29.13 -6.41
C SER A 263 -0.87 -27.96 -7.14
N ASN A 264 -0.79 -26.73 -6.59
CA ASN A 264 -1.56 -25.56 -7.01
C ASN A 264 -0.68 -24.44 -7.58
N HIS A 265 0.57 -24.73 -7.95
CA HIS A 265 1.47 -23.78 -8.61
C HIS A 265 2.39 -24.45 -9.64
N SER A 266 2.81 -23.67 -10.64
CA SER A 266 3.64 -24.13 -11.77
C SER A 266 5.13 -24.38 -11.44
N ASN A 267 5.49 -24.51 -10.15
CA ASN A 267 6.89 -24.45 -9.64
C ASN A 267 7.69 -23.19 -10.07
N VAL A 268 7.04 -22.19 -10.66
CA VAL A 268 7.61 -20.86 -10.93
C VAL A 268 7.38 -19.98 -9.72
N VAL A 269 8.44 -19.33 -9.23
CA VAL A 269 8.43 -18.53 -7.99
C VAL A 269 7.36 -17.45 -7.98
N LEU A 270 7.09 -16.84 -9.14
CA LEU A 270 6.04 -15.83 -9.33
C LEU A 270 4.61 -16.35 -9.07
N ASP A 271 4.44 -17.68 -8.97
CA ASP A 271 3.16 -18.32 -8.70
C ASP A 271 3.14 -19.09 -7.37
N MET A 272 4.27 -19.14 -6.66
CA MET A 272 4.42 -19.89 -5.40
C MET A 272 3.93 -19.14 -4.18
N PHE A 273 4.10 -17.81 -4.14
CA PHE A 273 3.85 -17.02 -2.94
C PHE A 273 2.72 -16.02 -3.13
N HIS A 274 1.99 -15.75 -2.05
CA HIS A 274 0.93 -14.75 -2.00
C HIS A 274 0.79 -14.18 -0.59
N LEU A 275 0.25 -12.97 -0.51
CA LEU A 275 -0.21 -12.40 0.75
C LEU A 275 -1.69 -12.76 0.94
N ARG A 276 -2.06 -13.19 2.14
CA ARG A 276 -3.43 -13.58 2.51
C ARG A 276 -3.90 -12.79 3.73
N CYS A 277 -5.16 -12.37 3.73
CA CYS A 277 -5.77 -11.74 4.90
C CYS A 277 -5.85 -12.75 6.08
N PRO A 278 -5.43 -12.37 7.30
CA PRO A 278 -5.52 -13.23 8.48
C PRO A 278 -6.93 -13.34 9.07
N HIS A 279 -7.85 -12.42 8.72
CA HIS A 279 -9.21 -12.39 9.24
C HIS A 279 -9.95 -13.70 8.95
N PHE A 280 -10.79 -14.13 9.90
CA PHE A 280 -11.53 -15.39 9.82
C PHE A 280 -12.40 -15.45 8.55
N GLN A 281 -12.30 -16.57 7.82
CA GLN A 281 -13.03 -16.81 6.56
C GLN A 281 -12.81 -15.80 5.41
N CYS A 282 -11.95 -14.79 5.58
CA CYS A 282 -11.60 -13.88 4.49
C CYS A 282 -10.78 -14.62 3.41
N GLN A 283 -11.22 -14.49 2.15
CA GLN A 283 -10.56 -15.11 0.99
C GLN A 283 -9.71 -14.11 0.19
N HIS A 284 -9.56 -12.87 0.67
CA HIS A 284 -8.78 -11.87 -0.05
C HIS A 284 -7.29 -12.24 -0.06
N THR A 285 -6.70 -12.23 -1.27
CA THR A 285 -5.30 -12.53 -1.50
C THR A 285 -4.69 -11.55 -2.49
N VAL A 286 -3.42 -11.21 -2.29
CA VAL A 286 -2.59 -10.45 -3.23
C VAL A 286 -1.48 -11.38 -3.71
N LYS A 287 -1.50 -11.70 -5.00
CA LYS A 287 -0.52 -12.60 -5.61
C LYS A 287 0.78 -11.84 -5.89
N LEU A 288 1.93 -12.46 -5.61
CA LEU A 288 3.26 -11.91 -5.92
C LEU A 288 3.68 -12.32 -7.34
N LYS A 289 2.97 -11.81 -8.35
CA LYS A 289 3.08 -12.25 -9.76
C LYS A 289 4.28 -11.67 -10.51
N SER A 290 5.10 -10.83 -9.89
CA SER A 290 6.23 -10.17 -10.53
C SER A 290 7.43 -10.07 -9.61
N LEU A 291 8.60 -9.90 -10.21
CA LEU A 291 9.86 -9.70 -9.49
C LEU A 291 9.84 -8.43 -8.67
N ALA A 292 9.23 -7.37 -9.20
CA ALA A 292 9.06 -6.13 -8.47
C ALA A 292 8.20 -6.31 -7.22
N GLN A 293 7.12 -7.10 -7.27
CA GLN A 293 6.31 -7.40 -6.07
C GLN A 293 7.09 -8.21 -5.02
N ILE A 294 7.89 -9.19 -5.47
CA ILE A 294 8.74 -9.98 -4.57
C ILE A 294 9.83 -9.11 -3.96
N ALA A 295 10.50 -8.28 -4.77
CA ALA A 295 11.50 -7.34 -4.32
C ALA A 295 10.90 -6.35 -3.31
N ALA A 296 9.69 -5.86 -3.56
CA ALA A 296 8.97 -4.98 -2.66
C ALA A 296 8.73 -5.63 -1.29
N PHE A 297 8.24 -6.86 -1.28
CA PHE A 297 8.05 -7.61 -0.04
C PHE A 297 9.38 -7.80 0.71
N LEU A 298 10.44 -8.27 0.02
CA LEU A 298 11.75 -8.49 0.63
C LEU A 298 12.37 -7.19 1.15
N HIS A 299 12.25 -6.09 0.41
CA HIS A 299 12.75 -4.79 0.82
C HIS A 299 12.07 -4.30 2.11
N ARG A 300 10.76 -4.52 2.26
CA ARG A 300 10.04 -4.22 3.50
C ARG A 300 10.43 -5.13 4.68
N LYS A 301 11.02 -6.30 4.42
CA LYS A 301 11.39 -7.29 5.44
C LYS A 301 12.85 -7.27 5.83
N GLU A 302 13.73 -7.02 4.86
CA GLU A 302 15.17 -7.17 4.98
C GLU A 302 15.94 -5.89 4.62
N GLU A 303 15.24 -4.81 4.23
CA GLU A 303 15.84 -3.57 3.72
C GLU A 303 16.67 -3.77 2.43
N ARG A 304 16.45 -4.91 1.76
CA ARG A 304 17.04 -5.26 0.47
C ARG A 304 16.05 -6.05 -0.38
N GLY A 305 16.06 -5.81 -1.68
CA GLY A 305 15.19 -6.49 -2.64
C GLY A 305 15.70 -7.89 -3.00
N ILE A 306 15.56 -8.28 -4.26
CA ILE A 306 15.98 -9.60 -4.76
C ILE A 306 17.49 -9.73 -4.91
N PHE A 307 18.20 -8.62 -5.16
CA PHE A 307 19.65 -8.58 -5.30
C PHE A 307 20.39 -8.72 -3.96
#